data_AF-A0A534RB25-F1
#
_entry.id   AF-A0A534RB25-F1
#
_cell.length_a   1.000
_cell.length_b   1.000
_cell.length_c   1.000
_cell.angle_alpha   90.00
_cell.angle_beta   90.00
_cell.angle_gamma   90.00
#
_symmetry.space_group_name_H-M   'P 1'
#
loop_
_entity.id
_entity.type
_entity.pdbx_description
1 polymer ?
#
loop_
_entity_poly.entity_id
_entity_poly.type
_entity_poly.pdbx_seq_one_letter_code
_entity_poly.pdbx_strand_id
1 'polypeptide(L)'
;MIGVVVVVAGRVAAVHFDEFGVVPKDKATAKCEFKAAAQVVKASKKVAACHIKRALSLGKLDEAAEETCETNVAAAYDAKVHSASCPTCLTNLKGSTLVAIVDAQSGAVYCSGSTAFGTDDGSAKIPPDKATAKCENKVATKVGKLVGAIIACHVKAAKVAFKTKITTDQNTDQPCEDAAKAAFERTSTTGCECVQLTTIANNTEALLDVSNQGIFCASPSGAFVDGTLG
;
A
#
# COMPACT_ATOMS: atom_id res chain seq x y z
N MET A 1 23.24 11.14 6.98
CA MET A 1 21.95 11.65 6.47
C MET A 1 21.02 10.43 6.42
N ILE A 2 20.26 9.97 7.42
CA ILE A 2 19.45 10.55 8.52
C ILE A 2 18.47 11.61 8.03
N GLY A 3 17.22 11.18 7.78
CA GLY A 3 16.15 11.92 7.12
C GLY A 3 15.72 11.08 5.91
N VAL A 4 14.82 10.10 6.04
CA VAL A 4 13.36 10.24 6.12
C VAL A 4 12.73 9.27 7.15
N VAL A 5 13.56 8.57 7.93
CA VAL A 5 13.16 7.52 8.92
C VAL A 5 12.29 8.03 10.10
N VAL A 6 11.98 9.33 10.19
CA VAL A 6 11.30 9.92 11.37
C VAL A 6 9.90 10.50 11.10
N VAL A 7 9.40 10.53 9.86
CA VAL A 7 8.00 11.00 9.64
C VAL A 7 6.96 9.90 9.90
N VAL A 8 7.38 8.63 10.09
CA VAL A 8 6.49 7.53 10.49
C VAL A 8 6.84 6.93 11.87
N ALA A 9 8.01 7.26 12.45
CA ALA A 9 8.41 6.77 13.77
C ALA A 9 7.86 7.61 14.96
N GLY A 10 7.02 8.60 14.71
CA GLY A 10 6.39 9.48 15.73
C GLY A 10 5.03 9.03 16.26
N ARG A 11 4.59 7.80 15.98
CA ARG A 11 3.46 7.15 16.67
C ARG A 11 3.80 5.76 17.20
N VAL A 12 5.06 5.55 17.60
CA VAL A 12 5.43 4.37 18.37
C VAL A 12 4.93 4.56 19.81
N ALA A 13 4.18 3.54 20.26
CA ALA A 13 3.53 3.37 21.55
C ALA A 13 2.14 4.03 21.69
N ALA A 14 1.13 3.17 21.87
CA ALA A 14 -0.29 3.45 22.11
C ALA A 14 -1.16 3.74 20.88
N VAL A 15 -1.31 2.73 20.01
CA VAL A 15 -2.62 2.05 19.89
C VAL A 15 -2.45 0.63 19.38
N HIS A 16 -2.60 -0.36 20.27
CA HIS A 16 -3.17 -1.64 19.89
C HIS A 16 -4.64 -1.36 19.52
N PHE A 17 -4.93 -1.42 18.23
CA PHE A 17 -6.27 -1.61 17.68
C PHE A 17 -6.09 -2.75 16.69
N ASP A 18 -5.92 -3.99 17.18
CA ASP A 18 -5.84 -5.11 16.24
C ASP A 18 -7.17 -5.13 15.45
N GLU A 19 -7.01 -4.93 14.15
CA GLU A 19 -7.91 -5.27 13.06
C GLU A 19 -9.29 -4.60 12.92
N PHE A 20 -9.87 -3.93 13.93
CA PHE A 20 -11.11 -3.14 13.71
C PHE A 20 -11.12 -1.81 14.43
N GLY A 21 -10.36 -0.86 13.91
CA GLY A 21 -10.53 0.56 14.25
C GLY A 21 -11.74 1.22 13.57
N VAL A 22 -12.32 0.60 12.53
CA VAL A 22 -13.21 1.34 11.61
C VAL A 22 -14.02 0.37 10.71
N VAL A 23 -15.23 0.00 11.15
CA VAL A 23 -16.24 -0.71 10.31
C VAL A 23 -17.06 0.31 9.52
N PRO A 24 -17.36 0.11 8.23
CA PRO A 24 -18.18 1.06 7.48
C PRO A 24 -19.48 1.40 8.22
N LYS A 25 -19.80 2.69 8.36
CA LYS A 25 -20.97 3.15 9.12
C LYS A 25 -22.29 2.61 8.56
N ASP A 26 -22.38 2.51 7.25
CA ASP A 26 -23.58 2.07 6.52
C ASP A 26 -23.22 1.50 5.15
N LYS A 27 -24.21 1.00 4.40
CA LYS A 27 -24.00 0.38 3.09
C LYS A 27 -23.50 1.36 2.02
N ALA A 28 -23.89 2.63 2.07
CA ALA A 28 -23.44 3.63 1.09
C ALA A 28 -21.97 3.98 1.33
N THR A 29 -21.61 4.21 2.59
CA THR A 29 -20.24 4.38 3.09
C THR A 29 -19.37 3.19 2.71
N ALA A 30 -19.82 1.95 3.00
CA ALA A 30 -19.09 0.72 2.67
C ALA A 30 -18.77 0.60 1.18
N LYS A 31 -19.71 0.99 0.30
CA LYS A 31 -19.47 0.99 -1.16
C LYS A 31 -18.35 1.95 -1.54
N CYS A 32 -18.28 3.13 -0.92
CA CYS A 32 -17.22 4.11 -1.17
C CYS A 32 -15.86 3.62 -0.65
N GLU A 33 -15.79 3.12 0.58
CA GLU A 33 -14.55 2.67 1.21
C GLU A 33 -13.99 1.41 0.52
N PHE A 34 -14.83 0.43 0.17
CA PHE A 34 -14.38 -0.73 -0.61
C PHE A 34 -13.96 -0.36 -2.04
N LYS A 35 -14.59 0.67 -2.63
CA LYS A 35 -14.15 1.21 -3.92
C LYS A 35 -12.78 1.87 -3.77
N ALA A 36 -12.56 2.65 -2.71
CA ALA A 36 -11.27 3.28 -2.42
C ALA A 36 -10.17 2.22 -2.27
N ALA A 37 -10.40 1.18 -1.45
CA ALA A 37 -9.48 0.04 -1.31
C ALA A 37 -9.14 -0.61 -2.66
N ALA A 38 -10.14 -0.84 -3.51
CA ALA A 38 -9.92 -1.39 -4.84
C ALA A 38 -9.16 -0.43 -5.78
N GLN A 39 -9.30 0.89 -5.61
CA GLN A 39 -8.51 1.87 -6.35
C GLN A 39 -7.08 1.95 -5.84
N VAL A 40 -6.83 1.78 -4.53
CA VAL A 40 -5.46 1.73 -3.96
C VAL A 40 -4.68 0.61 -4.64
N VAL A 41 -5.24 -0.61 -4.69
CA VAL A 41 -4.61 -1.75 -5.39
C VAL A 41 -4.28 -1.44 -6.85
N LYS A 42 -5.18 -0.73 -7.55
CA LYS A 42 -4.97 -0.37 -8.97
C LYS A 42 -3.92 0.72 -9.12
N ALA A 43 -3.91 1.72 -8.24
CA ALA A 43 -2.94 2.80 -8.24
C ALA A 43 -1.55 2.24 -7.94
N SER A 44 -1.35 1.51 -6.83
CA SER A 44 -0.04 0.93 -6.49
C SER A 44 0.54 0.06 -7.59
N LYS A 45 -0.28 -0.75 -8.29
CA LYS A 45 0.17 -1.53 -9.46
C LYS A 45 0.58 -0.68 -10.65
N LYS A 46 -0.06 0.47 -10.85
CA LYS A 46 0.26 1.38 -11.96
C LYS A 46 1.46 2.26 -11.66
N VAL A 47 1.60 2.74 -10.43
CA VAL A 47 2.81 3.44 -9.93
C VAL A 47 4.02 2.51 -10.07
N ALA A 48 3.94 1.28 -9.55
CA ALA A 48 4.98 0.27 -9.78
C ALA A 48 5.27 0.00 -11.27
N ALA A 49 4.28 0.15 -12.16
CA ALA A 49 4.50 0.01 -13.60
C ALA A 49 5.23 1.21 -14.22
N CYS A 50 5.16 2.41 -13.63
CA CYS A 50 6.00 3.57 -13.97
C CYS A 50 7.46 3.26 -13.63
N HIS A 51 7.74 2.84 -12.38
CA HIS A 51 9.07 2.39 -11.97
C HIS A 51 9.59 1.23 -12.83
N ILE A 52 8.77 0.21 -13.13
CA ILE A 52 9.19 -0.91 -13.97
C ILE A 52 9.69 -0.44 -15.35
N LYS A 53 9.00 0.52 -15.97
CA LYS A 53 9.42 1.07 -17.27
C LYS A 53 10.77 1.78 -17.16
N ARG A 54 10.96 2.59 -16.12
CA ARG A 54 12.23 3.28 -15.87
C ARG A 54 13.37 2.29 -15.64
N ALA A 55 13.16 1.30 -14.77
CA ALA A 55 14.12 0.24 -14.49
C ALA A 55 14.50 -0.55 -15.75
N LEU A 56 13.53 -0.97 -16.57
CA LEU A 56 13.79 -1.68 -17.83
C LEU A 56 14.54 -0.83 -18.86
N SER A 57 14.37 0.49 -18.80
CA SER A 57 15.10 1.42 -19.65
C SER A 57 16.55 1.64 -19.20
N LEU A 58 16.93 1.14 -18.02
CA LEU A 58 18.22 1.41 -17.37
C LEU A 58 18.48 2.92 -17.23
N GLY A 59 17.44 3.67 -16.83
CA GLY A 59 17.52 5.13 -16.65
C GLY A 59 17.54 5.95 -17.94
N LYS A 60 17.29 5.33 -19.11
CA LYS A 60 17.12 6.07 -20.38
C LYS A 60 15.79 6.80 -20.47
N LEU A 61 14.77 6.31 -19.77
CA LEU A 61 13.58 7.07 -19.44
C LEU A 61 13.97 8.02 -18.31
N ASP A 62 13.81 9.33 -18.53
CA ASP A 62 14.19 10.36 -17.56
C ASP A 62 13.22 10.43 -16.37
N GLU A 63 13.65 11.12 -15.30
CA GLU A 63 12.86 11.40 -14.09
C GLU A 63 11.51 12.01 -14.43
N ALA A 64 11.51 13.07 -15.24
CA ALA A 64 10.29 13.78 -15.61
C ALA A 64 9.22 12.88 -16.27
N ALA A 65 9.60 11.94 -17.13
CA ALA A 65 8.65 11.03 -17.77
C ALA A 65 8.06 9.99 -16.81
N GLU A 66 8.85 9.58 -15.82
CA GLU A 66 8.43 8.68 -14.76
C GLU A 66 7.47 9.42 -13.80
N GLU A 67 7.85 10.58 -13.30
CA GLU A 67 7.00 11.49 -12.50
C GLU A 67 5.66 11.82 -13.17
N THR A 68 5.69 12.07 -14.48
CA THR A 68 4.49 12.34 -15.26
C THR A 68 3.57 11.11 -15.30
N CYS A 69 4.14 9.90 -15.37
CA CYS A 69 3.37 8.65 -15.30
C CYS A 69 2.64 8.56 -13.95
N GLU A 70 3.32 8.83 -12.85
CA GLU A 70 2.79 8.71 -11.49
C GLU A 70 1.75 9.78 -11.17
N THR A 71 1.99 11.02 -11.58
CA THR A 71 1.03 12.12 -11.48
C THR A 71 -0.28 11.77 -12.18
N ASN A 72 -0.21 11.14 -13.36
CA ASN A 72 -1.41 10.67 -14.07
C ASN A 72 -2.12 9.54 -13.32
N VAL A 73 -1.39 8.66 -12.64
CA VAL A 73 -1.98 7.61 -11.78
C VAL A 73 -2.67 8.21 -10.57
N ALA A 74 -2.03 9.17 -9.90
CA ALA A 74 -2.59 9.90 -8.75
C ALA A 74 -3.89 10.63 -9.12
N ALA A 75 -3.88 11.38 -10.22
CA ALA A 75 -5.08 12.08 -10.70
C ALA A 75 -6.23 11.11 -11.05
N ALA A 76 -5.90 9.99 -11.69
CA ALA A 76 -6.88 8.95 -12.01
C ALA A 76 -7.47 8.27 -10.75
N TYR A 77 -6.66 8.13 -9.70
CA TYR A 77 -7.11 7.63 -8.40
C TYR A 77 -8.09 8.62 -7.75
N ASP A 78 -7.70 9.89 -7.61
CA ASP A 78 -8.51 10.93 -6.97
C ASP A 78 -9.88 11.08 -7.67
N ALA A 79 -9.89 11.12 -9.00
CA ALA A 79 -11.12 11.19 -9.80
C ALA A 79 -12.08 10.01 -9.58
N LYS A 80 -11.57 8.85 -9.14
CA LYS A 80 -12.39 7.65 -8.87
C LYS A 80 -12.84 7.57 -7.42
N VAL A 81 -12.09 8.13 -6.47
CA VAL A 81 -12.32 7.99 -5.03
C VAL A 81 -13.08 9.18 -4.45
N HIS A 82 -12.81 10.41 -4.89
CA HIS A 82 -13.37 11.63 -4.31
C HIS A 82 -14.69 12.06 -4.97
N SER A 83 -15.69 11.18 -4.95
CA SER A 83 -17.04 11.53 -5.42
C SER A 83 -17.81 12.31 -4.35
N ALA A 84 -18.64 13.28 -4.76
CA ALA A 84 -19.53 14.04 -3.87
C ALA A 84 -20.53 13.16 -3.09
N SER A 85 -20.80 11.94 -3.54
CA SER A 85 -21.67 10.97 -2.84
C SER A 85 -20.92 10.11 -1.81
N CYS A 86 -19.59 10.23 -1.73
CA CYS A 86 -18.77 9.51 -0.77
C CYS A 86 -18.41 10.40 0.44
N PRO A 87 -18.13 9.79 1.61
CA PRO A 87 -17.74 10.54 2.80
C PRO A 87 -16.56 11.48 2.56
N THR A 88 -16.63 12.70 3.10
CA THR A 88 -15.57 13.71 2.96
C THR A 88 -14.23 13.24 3.51
N CYS A 89 -14.22 12.31 4.47
CA CYS A 89 -12.98 11.76 5.03
C CYS A 89 -12.09 11.09 3.97
N LEU A 90 -12.67 10.56 2.88
CA LEU A 90 -11.89 9.93 1.79
C LEU A 90 -11.08 10.95 0.98
N THR A 91 -11.40 12.24 1.08
CA THR A 91 -10.62 13.30 0.41
C THR A 91 -9.21 13.46 0.98
N ASN A 92 -8.96 12.94 2.19
CA ASN A 92 -7.64 12.91 2.81
C ASN A 92 -6.73 11.82 2.23
N LEU A 93 -7.32 10.76 1.65
CA LEU A 93 -6.58 9.72 0.96
C LEU A 93 -6.35 10.16 -0.49
N LYS A 94 -5.24 10.88 -0.71
CA LYS A 94 -4.86 11.41 -2.02
C LYS A 94 -4.01 10.42 -2.82
N GLY A 95 -4.15 10.44 -4.14
CA GLY A 95 -3.32 9.66 -5.04
C GLY A 95 -1.83 9.98 -4.89
N SER A 96 -1.48 11.23 -4.62
CA SER A 96 -0.09 11.66 -4.36
C SER A 96 0.51 10.99 -3.11
N THR A 97 -0.30 10.69 -2.09
CA THR A 97 0.16 9.96 -0.90
C THR A 97 0.52 8.51 -1.26
N LEU A 98 -0.24 7.90 -2.17
CA LEU A 98 0.05 6.55 -2.65
C LEU A 98 1.34 6.50 -3.47
N VAL A 99 1.58 7.52 -4.29
CA VAL A 99 2.82 7.70 -5.06
C VAL A 99 4.00 7.76 -4.10
N ALA A 100 4.02 8.76 -3.21
CA ALA A 100 5.10 8.96 -2.23
C ALA A 100 5.39 7.72 -1.36
N ILE A 101 4.37 6.92 -1.04
CA ILE A 101 4.53 5.64 -0.34
C ILE A 101 5.30 4.64 -1.20
N VAL A 102 4.91 4.45 -2.47
CA VAL A 102 5.57 3.49 -3.35
C VAL A 102 7.02 3.93 -3.59
N ASP A 103 7.25 5.22 -3.85
CA ASP A 103 8.59 5.79 -4.12
C ASP A 103 9.52 5.57 -2.93
N ALA A 104 9.04 5.87 -1.72
CA ALA A 104 9.81 5.65 -0.50
C ALA A 104 10.18 4.17 -0.27
N GLN A 105 9.39 3.23 -0.80
CA GLN A 105 9.63 1.78 -0.68
C GLN A 105 10.38 1.20 -1.89
N SER A 106 10.53 1.96 -2.99
CA SER A 106 11.18 1.50 -4.23
C SER A 106 12.60 0.99 -3.99
N GLY A 107 13.32 1.57 -3.01
CA GLY A 107 14.66 1.16 -2.63
C GLY A 107 14.78 -0.27 -2.08
N ALA A 108 13.69 -0.87 -1.60
CA ALA A 108 13.70 -2.26 -1.16
C ALA A 108 13.71 -3.25 -2.34
N VAL A 109 13.24 -2.82 -3.51
CA VAL A 109 13.16 -3.64 -4.73
C VAL A 109 14.28 -3.30 -5.70
N TYR A 110 14.47 -2.02 -6.01
CA TYR A 110 15.52 -1.52 -6.90
C TYR A 110 16.76 -1.14 -6.10
N CYS A 111 17.38 -2.14 -5.48
CA CYS A 111 18.50 -1.95 -4.57
C CYS A 111 19.87 -2.12 -5.25
N SER A 112 19.90 -2.65 -6.48
CA SER A 112 21.12 -2.89 -7.24
C SER A 112 21.60 -1.66 -7.99
N GLY A 113 22.90 -1.58 -8.28
CA GLY A 113 23.49 -0.51 -9.09
C GLY A 113 24.06 0.65 -8.26
N SER A 114 24.40 1.73 -8.96
CA SER A 114 25.12 2.88 -8.38
C SER A 114 24.48 4.24 -8.69
N THR A 115 23.61 4.32 -9.71
CA THR A 115 22.93 5.55 -10.09
C THR A 115 21.59 5.63 -9.36
N ALA A 116 21.28 6.76 -8.73
CA ALA A 116 19.98 6.97 -8.09
C ALA A 116 18.84 6.81 -9.11
N PHE A 117 17.71 6.26 -8.67
CA PHE A 117 16.54 6.09 -9.52
C PHE A 117 15.94 7.46 -9.87
N GLY A 118 15.72 8.30 -8.87
CA GLY A 118 15.25 9.68 -8.97
C GLY A 118 15.51 10.39 -7.65
N THR A 119 14.97 11.61 -7.48
CA THR A 119 15.18 12.40 -6.26
C THR A 119 14.20 12.09 -5.13
N ASP A 120 13.10 11.39 -5.41
CA ASP A 120 12.02 11.01 -4.50
C ASP A 120 11.75 9.50 -4.38
N ASP A 121 12.37 8.66 -5.22
CA ASP A 121 12.34 7.18 -5.15
C ASP A 121 13.11 6.56 -3.96
N GLY A 122 13.25 7.31 -2.86
CA GLY A 122 13.95 6.87 -1.66
C GLY A 122 15.40 6.45 -1.93
N SER A 123 15.76 5.23 -1.56
CA SER A 123 17.11 4.68 -1.81
C SER A 123 17.20 3.85 -3.08
N ALA A 124 16.20 3.93 -3.97
CA ALA A 124 16.18 3.17 -5.21
C ALA A 124 17.33 3.56 -6.13
N LYS A 125 17.75 2.59 -6.92
CA LYS A 125 18.85 2.72 -7.86
C LYS A 125 18.47 2.13 -9.20
N ILE A 126 19.00 2.72 -10.26
CA ILE A 126 18.88 2.16 -11.60
C ILE A 126 19.62 0.81 -11.62
N PRO A 127 18.95 -0.28 -12.04
CA PRO A 127 19.59 -1.58 -12.12
C PRO A 127 20.85 -1.53 -13.03
N PRO A 128 21.92 -2.25 -12.70
CA PRO A 128 23.18 -2.19 -13.44
C PRO A 128 23.09 -2.79 -14.85
N ASP A 129 22.15 -3.69 -15.07
CA ASP A 129 21.96 -4.39 -16.34
C ASP A 129 20.53 -4.91 -16.51
N LYS A 130 20.21 -5.40 -17.71
CA LYS A 130 18.86 -5.89 -18.05
C LYS A 130 18.45 -7.16 -17.33
N ALA A 131 19.38 -8.04 -16.96
CA ALA A 131 19.05 -9.27 -16.23
C ALA A 131 18.64 -8.91 -14.80
N THR A 132 19.42 -8.05 -14.15
CA THR A 132 19.09 -7.50 -12.83
C THR A 132 17.76 -6.75 -12.85
N ALA A 133 17.55 -5.85 -13.84
CA ALA A 133 16.28 -5.16 -14.01
C ALA A 133 15.10 -6.13 -14.15
N LYS A 134 15.23 -7.22 -14.92
CA LYS A 134 14.14 -8.21 -15.06
C LYS A 134 13.83 -8.92 -13.74
N CYS A 135 14.85 -9.23 -12.94
CA CYS A 135 14.67 -9.84 -11.62
C CYS A 135 13.94 -8.89 -10.67
N GLU A 136 14.44 -7.65 -10.50
CA GLU A 136 13.83 -6.64 -9.63
C GLU A 136 12.41 -6.29 -10.08
N ASN A 137 12.15 -6.17 -11.39
CA ASN A 137 10.80 -5.93 -11.91
C ASN A 137 9.83 -7.08 -11.66
N LYS A 138 10.32 -8.33 -11.66
CA LYS A 138 9.51 -9.49 -11.27
C LYS A 138 9.13 -9.39 -9.79
N VAL A 139 10.05 -8.96 -8.93
CA VAL A 139 9.78 -8.69 -7.51
C VAL A 139 8.78 -7.55 -7.36
N ALA A 140 8.97 -6.40 -8.03
CA ALA A 140 8.03 -5.27 -8.03
C ALA A 140 6.60 -5.71 -8.41
N THR A 141 6.47 -6.51 -9.47
CA THR A 141 5.19 -7.09 -9.89
C THR A 141 4.56 -7.97 -8.82
N LYS A 142 5.39 -8.71 -8.06
CA LYS A 142 4.94 -9.58 -6.96
C LYS A 142 4.58 -8.78 -5.72
N VAL A 143 5.24 -7.66 -5.43
CA VAL A 143 4.82 -6.69 -4.40
C VAL A 143 3.44 -6.14 -4.71
N GLY A 144 3.18 -5.73 -5.96
CA GLY A 144 1.84 -5.28 -6.36
C GLY A 144 0.75 -6.36 -6.23
N LYS A 145 1.13 -7.65 -6.27
CA LYS A 145 0.21 -8.76 -5.94
C LYS A 145 0.03 -8.96 -4.44
N LEU A 146 1.11 -8.83 -3.66
CA LEU A 146 1.07 -8.87 -2.20
C LEU A 146 0.15 -7.78 -1.64
N VAL A 147 0.34 -6.52 -2.06
CA VAL A 147 -0.54 -5.39 -1.70
C VAL A 147 -2.00 -5.69 -2.01
N GLY A 148 -2.27 -6.23 -3.20
CA GLY A 148 -3.62 -6.62 -3.59
C GLY A 148 -4.23 -7.76 -2.75
N ALA A 149 -3.40 -8.68 -2.27
CA ALA A 149 -3.83 -9.80 -1.43
C ALA A 149 -4.11 -9.33 0.01
N ILE A 150 -3.21 -8.55 0.61
CA ILE A 150 -3.38 -7.98 1.96
C ILE A 150 -4.62 -7.08 2.01
N ILE A 151 -4.78 -6.15 1.07
CA ILE A 151 -6.00 -5.31 1.00
C ILE A 151 -7.27 -6.16 0.83
N ALA A 152 -7.20 -7.30 0.13
CA ALA A 152 -8.35 -8.20 0.02
C ALA A 152 -8.67 -8.90 1.35
N CYS A 153 -7.66 -9.20 2.18
CA CYS A 153 -7.82 -9.67 3.55
C CYS A 153 -8.54 -8.59 4.39
N HIS A 154 -8.03 -7.36 4.40
CA HIS A 154 -8.65 -6.23 5.13
C HIS A 154 -10.11 -5.99 4.70
N VAL A 155 -10.39 -6.01 3.39
CA VAL A 155 -11.76 -5.85 2.88
C VAL A 155 -12.67 -7.02 3.29
N LYS A 156 -12.13 -8.24 3.37
CA LYS A 156 -12.89 -9.41 3.83
C LYS A 156 -13.20 -9.29 5.32
N ALA A 157 -12.21 -8.93 6.14
CA ALA A 157 -12.36 -8.64 7.55
C ALA A 157 -13.43 -7.55 7.77
N ALA A 158 -13.30 -6.41 7.09
CA ALA A 158 -14.26 -5.30 7.16
C ALA A 158 -15.69 -5.71 6.74
N LYS A 159 -15.84 -6.57 5.73
CA LYS A 159 -17.16 -7.12 5.34
C LYS A 159 -17.75 -8.03 6.41
N VAL A 160 -16.93 -8.87 7.03
CA VAL A 160 -17.36 -9.75 8.13
C VAL A 160 -17.81 -8.90 9.30
N ALA A 161 -16.99 -7.94 9.74
CA ALA A 161 -17.33 -7.03 10.82
C ALA A 161 -18.60 -6.22 10.54
N PHE A 162 -18.76 -5.68 9.32
CA PHE A 162 -19.99 -4.97 8.91
C PHE A 162 -21.24 -5.85 8.98
N LYS A 163 -21.14 -7.12 8.57
CA LYS A 163 -22.28 -8.04 8.55
C LYS A 163 -22.65 -8.54 9.95
N THR A 164 -21.64 -8.86 10.75
CA THR A 164 -21.80 -9.49 12.07
C THR A 164 -21.93 -8.49 13.20
N LYS A 165 -21.69 -7.20 12.93
CA LYS A 165 -21.65 -6.13 13.93
C LYS A 165 -20.72 -6.46 15.09
N ILE A 166 -19.57 -7.09 14.79
CA ILE A 166 -18.54 -7.34 15.78
C ILE A 166 -18.13 -5.99 16.40
N THR A 167 -18.15 -5.94 17.71
CA THR A 167 -17.85 -4.75 18.53
C THR A 167 -16.52 -4.88 19.28
N THR A 168 -15.86 -6.02 19.15
CA THR A 168 -14.62 -6.35 19.85
C THR A 168 -13.51 -6.59 18.83
N ASP A 169 -12.29 -6.25 19.21
CA ASP A 169 -11.07 -6.61 18.49
C ASP A 169 -11.06 -8.13 18.20
N GLN A 170 -10.88 -8.49 16.93
CA GLN A 170 -10.74 -9.87 16.50
C GLN A 170 -9.72 -9.91 15.38
N ASN A 171 -8.65 -10.67 15.61
CA ASN A 171 -7.66 -10.91 14.59
C ASN A 171 -8.21 -11.91 13.53
N THR A 172 -8.97 -11.43 12.55
CA THR A 172 -9.64 -12.24 11.51
C THR A 172 -8.90 -12.26 10.17
N ASP A 173 -7.96 -11.34 9.92
CA ASP A 173 -7.22 -11.24 8.67
C ASP A 173 -5.78 -11.75 8.71
N GLN A 174 -5.12 -11.86 9.88
CA GLN A 174 -3.74 -12.37 9.95
C GLN A 174 -3.52 -13.71 9.24
N PRO A 175 -4.38 -14.75 9.38
CA PRO A 175 -4.16 -16.00 8.63
C PRO A 175 -4.23 -15.83 7.10
N CYS A 176 -4.97 -14.83 6.63
CA CYS A 176 -5.06 -14.47 5.21
C CYS A 176 -3.80 -13.72 4.75
N GLU A 177 -3.29 -12.81 5.58
CA GLU A 177 -2.06 -12.03 5.33
C GLU A 177 -0.81 -12.90 5.37
N ASP A 178 -0.70 -13.79 6.35
CA ASP A 178 0.38 -14.78 6.45
C ASP A 178 0.44 -15.64 5.18
N ALA A 179 -0.71 -16.06 4.67
CA ALA A 179 -0.80 -16.80 3.41
C ALA A 179 -0.34 -15.96 2.21
N ALA A 180 -0.68 -14.67 2.19
CA ALA A 180 -0.25 -13.74 1.15
C ALA A 180 1.27 -13.48 1.19
N LYS A 181 1.82 -13.26 2.37
CA LYS A 181 3.26 -13.08 2.62
C LYS A 181 4.03 -14.33 2.23
N ALA A 182 3.61 -15.51 2.69
CA ALA A 182 4.22 -16.78 2.30
C ALA A 182 4.16 -17.00 0.78
N ALA A 183 3.11 -16.56 0.09
CA ALA A 183 3.02 -16.63 -1.37
C ALA A 183 4.03 -15.68 -2.07
N PHE A 184 4.24 -14.49 -1.51
CA PHE A 184 5.23 -13.54 -1.99
C PHE A 184 6.68 -14.03 -1.77
N GLU A 185 6.99 -14.57 -0.58
CA GLU A 185 8.32 -15.05 -0.20
C GLU A 185 8.82 -16.23 -1.04
N ARG A 186 7.93 -16.93 -1.76
CA ARG A 186 8.31 -17.95 -2.77
C ARG A 186 8.85 -17.35 -4.07
N THR A 187 8.95 -16.03 -4.19
CA THR A 187 9.48 -15.36 -5.38
C THR A 187 10.97 -15.63 -5.52
N SER A 188 11.42 -16.16 -6.66
CA SER A 188 12.86 -16.28 -6.93
C SER A 188 13.50 -14.90 -7.13
N THR A 189 14.60 -14.67 -6.42
CA THR A 189 15.48 -13.48 -6.47
C THR A 189 16.79 -13.75 -7.21
N THR A 190 16.84 -14.81 -8.03
CA THR A 190 18.02 -15.15 -8.83
C THR A 190 18.33 -14.02 -9.81
N GLY A 191 19.48 -13.37 -9.64
CA GLY A 191 19.88 -12.18 -10.41
C GLY A 191 19.46 -10.84 -9.78
N CYS A 192 19.00 -10.83 -8.53
CA CYS A 192 18.79 -9.62 -7.73
C CYS A 192 18.96 -9.92 -6.24
N GLU A 193 20.20 -10.25 -5.86
CA GLU A 193 20.57 -10.75 -4.53
C GLU A 193 20.42 -9.70 -3.41
N CYS A 194 20.31 -8.41 -3.76
CA CYS A 194 20.07 -7.36 -2.79
C CYS A 194 18.65 -7.40 -2.19
N VAL A 195 17.69 -8.05 -2.88
CA VAL A 195 16.28 -8.09 -2.48
C VAL A 195 16.06 -8.96 -1.25
N GLN A 196 15.42 -8.41 -0.23
CA GLN A 196 15.06 -9.11 1.02
C GLN A 196 13.54 -9.32 1.10
N LEU A 197 13.07 -10.48 0.63
CA LEU A 197 11.62 -10.75 0.50
C LEU A 197 10.86 -10.66 1.83
N THR A 198 11.39 -11.25 2.91
CA THR A 198 10.72 -11.21 4.22
C THR A 198 10.59 -9.78 4.75
N THR A 199 11.62 -8.96 4.59
CA THR A 199 11.56 -7.54 4.97
C THR A 199 10.51 -6.78 4.16
N ILE A 200 10.48 -6.98 2.84
CA ILE A 200 9.46 -6.37 1.97
C ILE A 200 8.06 -6.83 2.39
N ALA A 201 7.88 -8.11 2.69
CA ALA A 201 6.60 -8.68 3.08
C ALA A 201 6.06 -8.04 4.38
N ASN A 202 6.88 -8.01 5.42
CA ASN A 202 6.53 -7.43 6.72
C ASN A 202 6.30 -5.92 6.64
N ASN A 203 7.14 -5.18 5.89
CA ASN A 203 6.96 -3.74 5.74
C ASN A 203 5.69 -3.41 4.94
N THR A 204 5.35 -4.24 3.94
CA THR A 204 4.14 -4.04 3.13
C THR A 204 2.87 -4.21 3.97
N GLU A 205 2.81 -5.27 4.78
CA GLU A 205 1.71 -5.51 5.73
C GLU A 205 1.60 -4.36 6.73
N ALA A 206 2.66 -4.10 7.51
CA ALA A 206 2.65 -3.06 8.54
C ALA A 206 2.22 -1.68 8.00
N LEU A 207 2.64 -1.34 6.77
CA LEU A 207 2.25 -0.09 6.12
C LEU A 207 0.77 -0.06 5.72
N LEU A 208 0.23 -1.18 5.24
CA LEU A 208 -1.18 -1.28 4.87
C LEU A 208 -2.09 -1.28 6.11
N ASP A 209 -1.64 -1.88 7.21
CA ASP A 209 -2.39 -1.93 8.47
C ASP A 209 -2.59 -0.53 9.03
N VAL A 210 -1.51 0.26 9.12
CA VAL A 210 -1.60 1.65 9.59
C VAL A 210 -2.38 2.53 8.62
N SER A 211 -2.42 2.17 7.32
CA SER A 211 -3.15 2.90 6.29
C SER A 211 -4.64 2.58 6.25
N ASN A 212 -5.11 1.53 6.93
CA ASN A 212 -6.53 1.15 6.96
C ASN A 212 -7.45 2.29 7.43
N GLN A 213 -6.99 3.10 8.37
CA GLN A 213 -7.74 4.26 8.88
C GLN A 213 -7.99 5.34 7.81
N GLY A 214 -7.13 5.41 6.78
CA GLY A 214 -7.34 6.32 5.64
C GLY A 214 -8.42 5.85 4.68
N ILE A 215 -8.63 4.52 4.58
CA ILE A 215 -9.64 3.91 3.69
C ILE A 215 -10.98 3.80 4.39
N PHE A 216 -10.98 3.21 5.60
CA PHE A 216 -12.16 3.09 6.44
C PHE A 216 -12.20 4.30 7.37
N CYS A 217 -12.47 5.48 6.82
CA CYS A 217 -12.32 6.73 7.57
C CYS A 217 -13.65 7.25 8.13
N ALA A 218 -14.77 6.71 7.67
CA ALA A 218 -16.11 7.19 8.04
C ALA A 218 -16.72 6.39 9.19
N SER A 219 -16.00 5.40 9.71
CA SER A 219 -16.49 4.67 10.87
C SER A 219 -16.50 5.58 12.07
N PRO A 220 -17.51 5.42 12.94
CA PRO A 220 -17.54 6.22 14.15
C PRO A 220 -16.37 5.78 15.03
N SER A 221 -15.46 6.71 15.33
CA SER A 221 -14.48 6.54 16.38
C SER A 221 -15.22 6.26 17.69
N GLY A 222 -15.24 5.01 18.13
CA GLY A 222 -15.82 4.59 19.41
C GLY A 222 -17.31 4.21 19.47
N ALA A 223 -18.04 4.00 18.36
CA ALA A 223 -19.47 3.60 18.47
C ALA A 223 -19.74 2.12 18.80
N PHE A 224 -18.72 1.34 19.13
CA PHE A 224 -18.88 -0.03 19.62
C PHE A 224 -18.42 -0.20 21.08
N VAL A 225 -17.97 0.87 21.75
CA VAL A 225 -17.59 0.84 23.17
C VAL A 225 -18.70 1.27 24.13
N ASP A 226 -19.95 1.40 23.70
CA ASP A 226 -21.06 1.41 24.66
C ASP A 226 -22.08 0.34 24.32
N GLY A 227 -21.85 -0.82 24.93
CA GLY A 227 -22.90 -1.78 25.18
C GLY A 227 -23.90 -1.19 26.17
N THR A 228 -24.76 -0.29 25.70
CA THR A 228 -26.03 -0.03 26.38
C THR A 228 -27.14 -0.46 25.47
N LEU A 229 -27.70 -1.62 25.82
CA LEU A 229 -29.05 -2.00 25.46
C LEU A 229 -29.99 -0.83 25.79
N GLY A 230 -30.66 -0.31 24.77
CA GLY A 230 -31.78 0.62 24.85
C GLY A 230 -32.70 0.35 23.68
#